data_AF-A0A1N6VK91-F1
#
_entry.id   AF-A0A1N6VK91-F1
#
_cell.length_a   1.000
_cell.length_b   1.000
_cell.length_c   1.000
_cell.angle_alpha   90.00
_cell.angle_beta   90.00
_cell.angle_gamma   90.00
#
_symmetry.space_group_name_H-M   'P 1'
#
loop_
_entity.id
_entity.type
_entity.pdbx_description
1 polymer ?
#
loop_
_entity_poly.entity_id
_entity_poly.type
_entity_poly.pdbx_seq_one_letter_code
_entity_poly.pdbx_strand_id
1 'polypeptide(L)'
;MAPSRVLAVGLVVLCLLGGVADARPFDSSLDGTQASRIGSCTKITSPGHYTLGQDINNGKTRISTGCIDIRADNVVLDGNGHVLDGFGVSDTTGVLVENASNVTVRNLRVQDWNRGIAVRNAENVAVRNVDASNNAIGIDVAGSDARLVGNTARGDLKGLVLDDPWDDDLVNNDIRGNHVVNVYAPLAVVDVFGVQLTLGPPLDPDRDGRYEDLTGSGDAGILDVVAFPIVVVADAIGLADIPTEQRTALDFDGDGTLDHGDLLAYAGLRPTA
;
A
#
# COMPACT_ATOMS: atom_id res chain seq x y z
N MET A 1 63.50 59.36 -20.53
CA MET A 1 64.29 59.49 -19.29
C MET A 1 63.39 59.11 -18.13
N ALA A 2 63.60 57.93 -17.54
CA ALA A 2 63.04 57.59 -16.23
C ALA A 2 63.79 58.38 -15.14
N PRO A 3 63.22 58.53 -13.93
CA PRO A 3 63.45 57.46 -12.96
C PRO A 3 62.24 57.14 -12.08
N SER A 4 62.08 55.85 -11.86
CA SER A 4 61.52 55.24 -10.67
C SER A 4 62.28 55.68 -9.41
N ARG A 5 61.55 55.96 -8.33
CA ARG A 5 62.09 55.94 -6.96
C ARG A 5 61.08 55.27 -6.04
N VAL A 6 61.49 54.13 -5.51
CA VAL A 6 60.90 53.42 -4.38
C VAL A 6 61.19 54.23 -3.10
N LEU A 7 60.19 54.39 -2.23
CA LEU A 7 60.42 54.66 -0.82
C LEU A 7 59.49 53.77 0.00
N ALA A 8 60.08 53.01 0.92
CA ALA A 8 59.39 52.16 1.87
C ALA A 8 59.17 52.90 3.20
N VAL A 9 58.31 52.29 4.01
CA VAL A 9 58.14 52.41 5.48
C VAL A 9 57.01 53.32 5.96
N GLY A 10 56.05 52.69 6.64
CA GLY A 10 54.99 53.34 7.40
C GLY A 10 53.88 52.37 7.79
N LEU A 11 54.18 51.39 8.65
CA LEU A 11 53.19 50.56 9.33
C LEU A 11 52.25 51.44 10.15
N VAL A 12 50.98 51.55 9.77
CA VAL A 12 49.92 52.03 10.65
C VAL A 12 48.88 50.92 10.74
N VAL A 13 48.95 50.19 11.85
CA VAL A 13 47.88 49.32 12.32
C VAL A 13 46.75 50.22 12.78
N LEU A 14 45.63 50.22 12.07
CA LEU A 14 44.36 50.73 12.57
C LEU A 14 43.39 49.54 12.67
N CYS A 15 43.30 48.99 13.88
CA CYS A 15 42.26 48.05 14.27
C CYS A 15 40.89 48.70 14.08
N LEU A 16 40.15 48.28 13.07
CA LEU A 16 38.70 48.43 13.04
C LEU A 16 38.09 47.04 13.20
N LEU A 17 37.54 46.85 14.41
CA LEU A 17 36.74 45.72 14.83
C LEU A 17 35.56 45.55 13.85
N GLY A 18 35.47 44.39 13.21
CA GLY A 18 34.40 44.09 12.27
C GLY A 18 34.36 42.61 11.92
N GLY A 19 33.84 41.81 12.86
CA GLY A 19 33.29 40.46 12.67
C GLY A 19 33.99 39.54 11.67
N VAL A 20 34.90 38.70 12.16
CA VAL A 20 35.16 37.41 11.50
C VAL A 20 33.88 36.61 11.70
N ALA A 21 33.05 36.49 10.66
CA ALA A 21 32.05 35.44 10.61
C ALA A 21 32.84 34.13 10.61
N ASP A 22 32.91 33.53 11.79
CA ASP A 22 33.37 32.17 12.00
C ASP A 22 32.37 31.29 11.24
N ALA A 23 32.62 31.10 9.94
CA ALA A 23 31.94 30.14 9.11
C ALA A 23 32.38 28.77 9.61
N ARG A 24 31.79 28.35 10.73
CA ARG A 24 31.73 26.95 11.11
C ARG A 24 31.22 26.24 9.88
N PRO A 25 31.92 25.22 9.35
CA PRO A 25 31.30 24.36 8.38
C PRO A 25 29.99 23.89 9.02
N PHE A 26 28.87 24.26 8.39
CA PHE A 26 27.63 23.58 8.65
C PHE A 26 27.93 22.12 8.33
N ASP A 27 28.08 21.33 9.38
CA ASP A 27 28.04 19.89 9.26
C ASP A 27 26.66 19.57 8.72
N SER A 28 26.58 19.43 7.39
CA SER A 28 25.45 18.79 6.74
C SER A 28 25.57 17.29 6.99
N SER A 29 25.52 16.89 8.26
CA SER A 29 25.00 15.58 8.63
C SER A 29 23.49 15.65 8.42
N LEU A 30 23.11 15.70 7.13
CA LEU A 30 21.88 15.06 6.72
C LEU A 30 22.02 13.63 7.22
N ASP A 31 21.15 13.25 8.15
CA ASP A 31 21.04 11.92 8.70
C ASP A 31 20.61 10.97 7.56
N GLY A 32 21.58 10.70 6.69
CA GLY A 32 21.48 9.73 5.62
C GLY A 32 21.63 8.39 6.30
N THR A 33 20.49 7.81 6.68
CA THR A 33 20.38 6.36 6.78
C THR A 33 20.92 5.80 5.46
N GLN A 34 22.18 5.37 5.45
CA GLN A 34 22.79 4.80 4.25
C GLN A 34 21.96 3.58 3.89
N ALA A 35 21.33 3.64 2.72
CA ALA A 35 20.54 2.56 2.17
C ALA A 35 21.40 1.29 2.11
N SER A 36 21.00 0.25 2.84
CA SER A 36 21.67 -1.06 2.81
C SER A 36 21.34 -1.75 1.49
N ARG A 37 22.33 -1.81 0.59
CA ARG A 37 22.18 -2.49 -0.70
C ARG A 37 22.14 -4.00 -0.50
N ILE A 38 21.09 -4.65 -0.96
CA ILE A 38 20.92 -6.12 -0.92
C ILE A 38 20.90 -6.69 -2.35
N GLY A 39 21.54 -7.84 -2.54
CA GLY A 39 21.71 -8.46 -3.86
C GLY A 39 21.26 -9.93 -3.92
N SER A 40 20.61 -10.42 -2.87
CA SER A 40 20.11 -11.79 -2.74
C SER A 40 18.94 -11.82 -1.76
N CYS A 41 18.24 -12.94 -1.69
CA CYS A 41 17.27 -13.20 -0.63
C CYS A 41 17.87 -12.87 0.74
N THR A 42 17.14 -12.10 1.54
CA THR A 42 17.63 -11.49 2.77
C THR A 42 16.52 -11.45 3.80
N LYS A 43 16.85 -11.84 5.03
CA LYS A 43 15.99 -11.61 6.19
C LYS A 43 16.34 -10.25 6.81
N ILE A 44 15.36 -9.36 6.89
CA ILE A 44 15.50 -8.02 7.45
C ILE A 44 14.94 -8.04 8.86
N THR A 45 15.84 -8.00 9.85
CA THR A 45 15.51 -8.04 11.29
C THR A 45 15.94 -6.78 12.03
N SER A 46 16.17 -5.68 11.30
CA SER A 46 16.51 -4.39 11.89
C SER A 46 15.87 -3.27 11.09
N PRO A 47 15.46 -2.17 11.75
CA PRO A 47 14.98 -0.97 11.07
C PRO A 47 15.99 -0.44 10.07
N GLY A 48 15.49 0.21 9.01
CA GLY A 48 16.35 0.88 8.04
C GLY A 48 15.81 0.94 6.62
N HIS A 49 16.59 1.59 5.76
CA HIS A 49 16.33 1.65 4.33
C HIS A 49 17.17 0.58 3.61
N TYR A 50 16.53 -0.28 2.83
CA TYR A 50 17.13 -1.38 2.09
C TYR A 50 16.82 -1.18 0.61
N THR A 51 17.82 -1.32 -0.25
CA THR A 51 17.65 -1.15 -1.70
C THR A 51 18.13 -2.38 -2.45
N LEU A 52 17.31 -2.89 -3.38
CA LEU A 52 17.80 -3.93 -4.28
C LEU A 52 18.90 -3.37 -5.18
N GLY A 53 20.02 -4.07 -5.24
CA GLY A 53 21.15 -3.67 -6.06
C GLY A 53 21.14 -4.24 -7.47
N GLN A 54 20.34 -5.28 -7.70
CA GLN A 54 20.29 -6.07 -8.92
C GLN A 54 19.01 -6.89 -8.91
N ASP A 55 18.68 -7.46 -10.06
CA ASP A 55 17.62 -8.46 -10.14
C ASP A 55 18.04 -9.71 -9.35
N ILE A 56 17.08 -10.29 -8.62
CA ILE A 56 17.27 -11.49 -7.81
C ILE A 56 16.42 -12.59 -8.43
N ASN A 57 17.07 -13.60 -8.99
CA ASN A 57 16.42 -14.82 -9.47
C ASN A 57 16.68 -15.95 -8.45
N ASN A 58 15.62 -16.50 -7.84
CA ASN A 58 15.76 -17.48 -6.78
C ASN A 58 14.69 -18.57 -6.77
N GLY A 59 15.11 -19.80 -7.09
CA GLY A 59 14.27 -21.01 -7.02
C GLY A 59 14.46 -21.85 -5.76
N LYS A 60 15.09 -21.28 -4.72
CA LYS A 60 15.51 -22.02 -3.51
C LYS A 60 14.92 -21.44 -2.22
N THR A 61 13.93 -20.55 -2.30
CA THR A 61 13.20 -20.07 -1.11
C THR A 61 12.56 -21.27 -0.42
N ARG A 62 12.75 -21.36 0.89
CA ARG A 62 12.14 -22.44 1.69
C ARG A 62 10.62 -22.26 1.70
N ILE A 63 9.88 -23.36 1.68
CA ILE A 63 8.43 -23.33 1.90
C ILE A 63 8.08 -22.57 3.19
N SER A 64 6.96 -21.87 3.15
CA SER A 64 6.43 -21.00 4.21
C SER A 64 7.37 -19.83 4.56
N THR A 65 8.18 -19.34 3.62
CA THR A 65 9.06 -18.17 3.83
C THR A 65 9.08 -17.20 2.64
N GLY A 66 9.58 -15.99 2.89
CA GLY A 66 9.89 -15.00 1.87
C GLY A 66 11.35 -15.07 1.39
N CYS A 67 11.60 -14.72 0.12
CA CYS A 67 12.96 -14.42 -0.33
C CYS A 67 13.47 -13.15 0.36
N ILE A 68 12.67 -12.08 0.36
CA ILE A 68 12.88 -10.95 1.26
C ILE A 68 11.90 -11.11 2.44
N ASP A 69 12.44 -11.40 3.62
CA ASP A 69 11.66 -11.72 4.84
C ASP A 69 11.82 -10.58 5.86
N ILE A 70 10.84 -9.67 5.92
CA ILE A 70 10.85 -8.47 6.76
C ILE A 70 10.14 -8.77 8.08
N ARG A 71 10.89 -8.68 9.18
CA ARG A 71 10.47 -8.97 10.56
C ARG A 71 10.74 -7.83 11.53
N ALA A 72 11.07 -6.65 11.02
CA ALA A 72 11.42 -5.49 11.81
C ALA A 72 10.57 -4.30 11.42
N ASP A 73 10.30 -3.47 12.42
CA ASP A 73 9.56 -2.23 12.25
C ASP A 73 10.41 -1.17 11.56
N ASN A 74 9.75 -0.13 11.03
CA ASN A 74 10.41 1.05 10.45
C ASN A 74 11.39 0.65 9.32
N VAL A 75 10.91 -0.20 8.41
CA VAL A 75 11.67 -0.71 7.27
C VAL A 75 11.15 -0.07 6.00
N VAL A 76 12.06 0.38 5.15
CA VAL A 76 11.75 0.70 3.75
C VAL A 76 12.53 -0.24 2.86
N LEU A 77 11.82 -1.08 2.10
CA LEU A 77 12.36 -1.86 1.00
C LEU A 77 12.08 -1.11 -0.31
N ASP A 78 13.14 -0.62 -0.93
CA ASP A 78 13.13 -0.01 -2.26
C ASP A 78 13.68 -0.98 -3.31
N GLY A 79 12.82 -1.44 -4.20
CA GLY A 79 13.20 -2.27 -5.33
C GLY A 79 14.12 -1.59 -6.33
N ASN A 80 14.14 -0.26 -6.38
CA ASN A 80 14.90 0.51 -7.36
C ASN A 80 14.67 0.03 -8.82
N GLY A 81 13.45 -0.45 -9.11
CA GLY A 81 13.04 -0.99 -10.42
C GLY A 81 13.49 -2.42 -10.72
N HIS A 82 14.19 -3.08 -9.80
CA HIS A 82 14.68 -4.45 -9.98
C HIS A 82 13.58 -5.51 -9.86
N VAL A 83 13.88 -6.68 -10.43
CA VAL A 83 12.99 -7.84 -10.43
C VAL A 83 13.36 -8.81 -9.31
N LEU A 84 12.35 -9.31 -8.62
CA LEU A 84 12.42 -10.44 -7.71
C LEU A 84 11.69 -11.63 -8.34
N ASP A 85 12.46 -12.53 -8.93
CA ASP A 85 12.01 -13.59 -9.83
C ASP A 85 12.09 -14.97 -9.13
N GLY A 86 10.95 -15.64 -9.03
CA GLY A 86 10.79 -16.96 -8.42
C GLY A 86 10.77 -18.09 -9.45
N PHE A 87 10.24 -19.25 -9.04
CA PHE A 87 10.13 -20.47 -9.88
C PHE A 87 8.76 -21.16 -9.74
N GLY A 88 7.73 -20.43 -9.29
CA GLY A 88 6.38 -20.92 -9.11
C GLY A 88 6.22 -22.00 -8.03
N VAL A 89 7.17 -22.10 -7.10
CA VAL A 89 7.14 -23.12 -6.03
C VAL A 89 6.05 -22.78 -5.02
N SER A 90 5.16 -23.73 -4.75
CA SER A 90 4.06 -23.57 -3.79
C SER A 90 4.55 -23.11 -2.41
N ASP A 91 3.75 -22.26 -1.76
CA ASP A 91 4.02 -21.73 -0.42
C ASP A 91 5.36 -20.95 -0.28
N THR A 92 5.86 -20.39 -1.38
CA THR A 92 6.98 -19.44 -1.38
C THR A 92 6.50 -18.02 -1.63
N THR A 93 7.13 -17.06 -0.96
CA THR A 93 6.79 -15.64 -1.10
C THR A 93 7.98 -14.85 -1.67
N GLY A 94 7.73 -13.89 -2.56
CA GLY A 94 8.74 -12.93 -2.99
C GLY A 94 9.15 -12.03 -1.83
N VAL A 95 8.25 -11.13 -1.44
CA VAL A 95 8.40 -10.27 -0.26
C VAL A 95 7.38 -10.65 0.80
N LEU A 96 7.85 -11.05 1.98
CA LEU A 96 7.02 -11.33 3.14
C LEU A 96 7.26 -10.24 4.20
N VAL A 97 6.20 -9.54 4.59
CA VAL A 97 6.15 -8.66 5.76
C VAL A 97 5.31 -9.38 6.81
N GLU A 98 5.89 -9.71 7.96
CA GLU A 98 5.18 -10.46 9.00
C GLU A 98 5.53 -9.99 10.41
N ASN A 99 4.51 -9.70 11.22
CA ASN A 99 4.64 -9.21 12.60
C ASN A 99 5.56 -7.97 12.70
N ALA A 100 5.26 -6.94 11.91
CA ALA A 100 6.05 -5.71 11.85
C ALA A 100 5.14 -4.49 11.63
N SER A 101 5.62 -3.32 12.03
CA SER A 101 4.88 -2.05 11.89
C SER A 101 5.68 -1.00 11.14
N ASN A 102 4.98 -0.09 10.44
CA ASN A 102 5.59 1.01 9.68
C ASN A 102 6.59 0.50 8.62
N VAL A 103 6.10 -0.33 7.69
CA VAL A 103 6.91 -0.92 6.62
C VAL A 103 6.48 -0.35 5.28
N THR A 104 7.43 0.10 4.45
CA THR A 104 7.16 0.48 3.06
C THR A 104 7.87 -0.47 2.11
N VAL A 105 7.13 -1.10 1.20
CA VAL A 105 7.64 -1.91 0.09
C VAL A 105 7.33 -1.16 -1.20
N ARG A 106 8.35 -0.79 -2.00
CA ARG A 106 8.11 0.03 -3.20
C ARG A 106 9.02 -0.22 -4.38
N ASN A 107 8.54 0.14 -5.57
CA ASN A 107 9.32 0.21 -6.81
C ASN A 107 10.04 -1.10 -7.19
N LEU A 108 9.37 -2.25 -7.11
CA LEU A 108 9.92 -3.54 -7.57
C LEU A 108 8.94 -4.25 -8.49
N ARG A 109 9.46 -5.22 -9.24
CA ARG A 109 8.65 -6.23 -9.92
C ARG A 109 8.79 -7.56 -9.17
N VAL A 110 7.69 -8.23 -8.87
CA VAL A 110 7.66 -9.58 -8.25
C VAL A 110 6.96 -10.54 -9.20
N GLN A 111 7.61 -11.64 -9.54
CA GLN A 111 7.05 -12.61 -10.49
C GLN A 111 7.44 -14.05 -10.18
N ASP A 112 6.62 -14.98 -10.66
CA ASP A 112 6.83 -16.42 -10.54
C ASP A 112 6.93 -16.89 -9.07
N TRP A 113 6.14 -16.31 -8.17
CA TRP A 113 6.01 -16.76 -6.78
C TRP A 113 4.66 -17.42 -6.52
N ASN A 114 4.54 -18.19 -5.42
CA ASN A 114 3.20 -18.54 -4.95
C ASN A 114 2.48 -17.27 -4.43
N ARG A 115 3.18 -16.42 -3.68
CA ARG A 115 2.71 -15.08 -3.31
C ARG A 115 3.76 -14.05 -3.72
N GLY A 116 3.42 -13.09 -4.56
CA GLY A 116 4.35 -12.03 -4.97
C GLY A 116 4.77 -11.18 -3.76
N ILE A 117 3.77 -10.57 -3.13
CA ILE A 117 3.88 -9.89 -1.83
C ILE A 117 2.88 -10.53 -0.87
N ALA A 118 3.32 -10.79 0.37
CA ALA A 118 2.43 -11.13 1.47
C ALA A 118 2.68 -10.21 2.68
N VAL A 119 1.61 -9.66 3.23
CA VAL A 119 1.58 -8.84 4.44
C VAL A 119 0.71 -9.55 5.47
N ARG A 120 1.26 -9.87 6.64
CA ARG A 120 0.59 -10.68 7.66
C ARG A 120 0.80 -10.11 9.06
N ASN A 121 -0.29 -9.93 9.80
CA ASN A 121 -0.24 -9.45 11.19
C ASN A 121 0.66 -8.20 11.31
N ALA A 122 0.47 -7.23 10.43
CA ALA A 122 1.35 -6.07 10.29
C ALA A 122 0.54 -4.77 10.25
N GLU A 123 1.07 -3.71 10.84
CA GLU A 123 0.34 -2.44 11.00
C GLU A 123 1.03 -1.32 10.22
N ASN A 124 0.25 -0.43 9.61
CA ASN A 124 0.76 0.71 8.85
C ASN A 124 1.79 0.27 7.79
N VAL A 125 1.37 -0.64 6.90
CA VAL A 125 2.20 -1.13 5.79
C VAL A 125 1.83 -0.38 4.51
N ALA A 126 2.81 0.10 3.76
CA ALA A 126 2.60 0.72 2.46
C ALA A 126 3.23 -0.11 1.35
N VAL A 127 2.43 -0.59 0.40
CA VAL A 127 2.91 -1.26 -0.82
C VAL A 127 2.66 -0.35 -2.01
N ARG A 128 3.74 0.10 -2.67
CA ARG A 128 3.66 1.20 -3.64
C ARG A 128 4.43 0.97 -4.94
N ASN A 129 3.81 1.25 -6.08
CA ASN A 129 4.44 1.13 -7.39
C ASN A 129 5.10 -0.25 -7.61
N VAL A 130 4.40 -1.33 -7.24
CA VAL A 130 4.82 -2.70 -7.46
C VAL A 130 4.12 -3.27 -8.69
N ASP A 131 4.87 -3.95 -9.57
CA ASP A 131 4.30 -4.84 -10.60
C ASP A 131 4.36 -6.28 -10.10
N ALA A 132 3.25 -6.82 -9.61
CA ALA A 132 3.09 -8.23 -9.26
C ALA A 132 2.50 -8.96 -10.46
N SER A 133 3.23 -9.94 -11.02
CA SER A 133 2.72 -10.65 -12.20
C SER A 133 3.13 -12.11 -12.25
N ASN A 134 2.24 -12.96 -12.80
CA ASN A 134 2.47 -14.40 -12.97
C ASN A 134 2.73 -15.15 -11.64
N ASN A 135 2.09 -14.71 -10.56
CA ASN A 135 2.11 -15.38 -9.26
C ASN A 135 0.82 -16.20 -9.08
N ALA A 136 0.78 -17.09 -8.08
CA ALA A 136 -0.52 -17.64 -7.70
C ALA A 136 -1.38 -16.56 -7.02
N ILE A 137 -0.79 -15.74 -6.17
CA ILE A 137 -1.44 -14.55 -5.61
C ILE A 137 -0.49 -13.38 -5.79
N GLY A 138 -0.93 -12.32 -6.47
CA GLY A 138 -0.09 -11.14 -6.74
C GLY A 138 0.28 -10.43 -5.44
N ILE A 139 -0.73 -9.93 -4.73
CA ILE A 139 -0.59 -9.31 -3.41
C ILE A 139 -1.59 -9.95 -2.44
N ASP A 140 -1.12 -10.31 -1.25
CA ASP A 140 -1.87 -10.96 -0.18
C ASP A 140 -1.73 -10.14 1.10
N VAL A 141 -2.84 -9.67 1.66
CA VAL A 141 -2.90 -8.93 2.92
C VAL A 141 -3.81 -9.72 3.86
N ALA A 142 -3.35 -10.04 5.06
CA ALA A 142 -4.13 -10.81 6.04
C ALA A 142 -3.90 -10.28 7.46
N GLY A 143 -4.99 -9.95 8.17
CA GLY A 143 -4.95 -9.38 9.52
C GLY A 143 -3.98 -8.20 9.63
N SER A 144 -4.05 -7.25 8.71
CA SER A 144 -3.07 -6.17 8.58
C SER A 144 -3.72 -4.88 8.08
N ASP A 145 -3.09 -3.74 8.39
CA ASP A 145 -3.50 -2.42 7.89
C ASP A 145 -2.56 -2.01 6.75
N ALA A 146 -3.00 -2.17 5.50
CA ALA A 146 -2.18 -1.95 4.32
C ALA A 146 -2.72 -0.84 3.41
N ARG A 147 -1.84 0.09 3.06
CA ARG A 147 -2.05 1.09 2.01
C ARG A 147 -1.41 0.65 0.70
N LEU A 148 -2.22 0.27 -0.27
CA LEU A 148 -1.82 -0.17 -1.61
C LEU A 148 -1.93 0.99 -2.61
N VAL A 149 -0.81 1.51 -3.12
CA VAL A 149 -0.80 2.69 -4.01
C VAL A 149 -0.08 2.45 -5.34
N GLY A 150 -0.78 2.60 -6.46
CA GLY A 150 -0.15 2.59 -7.79
C GLY A 150 0.42 1.23 -8.18
N ASN A 151 -0.11 0.15 -7.62
CA ASN A 151 0.36 -1.20 -7.92
C ASN A 151 -0.34 -1.77 -9.16
N THR A 152 0.31 -2.72 -9.81
CA THR A 152 -0.27 -3.52 -10.89
C THR A 152 -0.24 -4.99 -10.47
N ALA A 153 -1.36 -5.69 -10.59
CA ALA A 153 -1.43 -7.14 -10.40
C ALA A 153 -2.12 -7.80 -11.60
N ARG A 154 -1.39 -8.63 -12.35
CA ARG A 154 -1.83 -9.16 -13.65
C ARG A 154 -1.22 -10.51 -14.01
N GLY A 155 -1.99 -11.34 -14.70
CA GLY A 155 -1.56 -12.70 -15.04
C GLY A 155 -1.34 -13.59 -13.81
N ASP A 156 -1.75 -13.12 -12.62
CA ASP A 156 -1.75 -13.93 -11.41
C ASP A 156 -2.97 -14.87 -11.43
N LEU A 157 -2.97 -15.92 -10.61
CA LEU A 157 -4.20 -16.71 -10.40
C LEU A 157 -5.26 -15.85 -9.68
N LYS A 158 -4.86 -15.20 -8.58
CA LYS A 158 -5.63 -14.13 -7.92
C LYS A 158 -4.79 -12.86 -7.87
N GLY A 159 -5.34 -11.71 -8.25
CA GLY A 159 -4.57 -10.45 -8.29
C GLY A 159 -4.25 -9.92 -6.89
N LEU A 160 -5.29 -9.57 -6.15
CA LEU A 160 -5.23 -9.05 -4.78
C LEU A 160 -6.14 -9.88 -3.87
N VAL A 161 -5.62 -10.26 -2.71
CA VAL A 161 -6.34 -10.95 -1.64
C VAL A 161 -6.23 -10.11 -0.36
N LEU A 162 -7.37 -9.78 0.26
CA LEU A 162 -7.46 -9.04 1.52
C LEU A 162 -8.26 -9.89 2.51
N ASP A 163 -7.67 -10.50 3.52
CA ASP A 163 -8.37 -11.42 4.44
C ASP A 163 -9.13 -10.69 5.58
N ASP A 164 -8.91 -9.39 5.76
CA ASP A 164 -9.61 -8.49 6.70
C ASP A 164 -9.52 -7.04 6.18
N PRO A 165 -10.28 -6.66 5.14
CA PRO A 165 -9.99 -5.47 4.34
C PRO A 165 -10.34 -4.12 4.99
N TRP A 166 -10.91 -4.11 6.20
CA TRP A 166 -11.57 -2.93 6.77
C TRP A 166 -10.65 -1.72 6.98
N ASP A 167 -9.36 -1.99 7.20
CA ASP A 167 -8.33 -0.98 7.43
C ASP A 167 -7.37 -0.81 6.23
N ASP A 168 -7.68 -1.47 5.09
CA ASP A 168 -6.88 -1.39 3.88
C ASP A 168 -7.33 -0.24 2.97
N ASP A 169 -6.38 0.56 2.47
CA ASP A 169 -6.64 1.66 1.52
C ASP A 169 -6.01 1.38 0.16
N LEU A 170 -6.86 1.22 -0.87
CA LEU A 170 -6.48 0.94 -2.25
C LEU A 170 -6.57 2.19 -3.11
N VAL A 171 -5.43 2.63 -3.65
CA VAL A 171 -5.32 3.84 -4.46
C VAL A 171 -4.68 3.58 -5.81
N ASN A 172 -5.38 3.92 -6.89
CA ASN A 172 -4.84 3.91 -8.25
C ASN A 172 -4.14 2.59 -8.62
N ASN A 173 -4.68 1.46 -8.15
CA ASN A 173 -4.15 0.15 -8.46
C ASN A 173 -4.78 -0.37 -9.76
N ASP A 174 -3.99 -1.04 -10.60
CA ASP A 174 -4.43 -1.70 -11.82
C ASP A 174 -4.45 -3.22 -11.61
N ILE A 175 -5.59 -3.76 -11.18
CA ILE A 175 -5.75 -5.18 -10.85
C ILE A 175 -6.62 -5.84 -11.93
N ARG A 176 -6.00 -6.45 -12.95
CA ARG A 176 -6.74 -6.97 -14.11
C ARG A 176 -6.03 -8.11 -14.82
N GLY A 177 -6.79 -8.89 -15.58
CA GLY A 177 -6.25 -9.97 -16.39
C GLY A 177 -5.69 -11.12 -15.55
N ASN A 178 -6.27 -11.35 -14.37
CA ASN A 178 -5.96 -12.48 -13.49
C ASN A 178 -6.87 -13.66 -13.83
N HIS A 179 -6.40 -14.88 -13.58
CA HIS A 179 -7.03 -16.10 -14.13
C HIS A 179 -8.30 -16.53 -13.39
N VAL A 180 -8.42 -16.22 -12.10
CA VAL A 180 -9.58 -16.59 -11.28
C VAL A 180 -10.33 -15.36 -10.80
N VAL A 181 -9.61 -14.41 -10.17
CA VAL A 181 -10.23 -13.23 -9.57
C VAL A 181 -9.23 -12.07 -9.56
N ASN A 182 -9.71 -10.87 -9.83
CA ASN A 182 -8.90 -9.66 -9.72
C ASN A 182 -8.69 -9.30 -8.24
N VAL A 183 -9.76 -8.96 -7.54
CA VAL A 183 -9.73 -8.65 -6.10
C VAL A 183 -10.62 -9.64 -5.36
N TYR A 184 -10.07 -10.27 -4.31
CA TYR A 184 -10.80 -11.14 -3.39
C TYR A 184 -10.65 -10.56 -1.98
N ALA A 185 -11.77 -10.25 -1.34
CA ALA A 185 -11.86 -10.09 0.10
C ALA A 185 -12.89 -11.10 0.63
N PRO A 186 -12.91 -11.50 1.92
CA PRO A 186 -14.06 -12.15 2.53
C PRO A 186 -15.19 -11.12 2.73
N LEU A 187 -16.42 -11.56 2.43
CA LEU A 187 -17.54 -10.71 2.00
C LEU A 187 -18.77 -11.06 2.83
N ALA A 188 -19.64 -10.08 3.10
CA ALA A 188 -21.02 -10.40 3.47
C ALA A 188 -21.74 -10.96 2.24
N VAL A 189 -22.40 -12.11 2.42
CA VAL A 189 -23.25 -12.71 1.40
C VAL A 189 -24.68 -12.39 1.74
N VAL A 190 -25.36 -11.72 0.81
CA VAL A 190 -26.79 -11.46 0.92
C VAL A 190 -27.54 -12.35 -0.07
N ASP A 191 -28.42 -13.21 0.42
CA ASP A 191 -29.36 -13.97 -0.42
C ASP A 191 -30.70 -13.24 -0.45
N VAL A 192 -31.02 -12.65 -1.61
CA VAL A 192 -32.32 -12.00 -1.84
C VAL A 192 -32.98 -12.64 -3.05
N PHE A 193 -34.13 -13.27 -2.82
CA PHE A 193 -34.93 -13.94 -3.85
C PHE A 193 -34.15 -15.00 -4.67
N GLY A 194 -33.16 -15.68 -4.07
CA GLY A 194 -32.35 -16.70 -4.74
C GLY A 194 -31.20 -16.13 -5.58
N VAL A 195 -30.90 -14.83 -5.43
CA VAL A 195 -29.69 -14.19 -5.97
C VAL A 195 -28.72 -13.99 -4.82
N GLN A 196 -27.54 -14.61 -4.91
CA GLN A 196 -26.43 -14.32 -4.00
C GLN A 196 -25.71 -13.07 -4.49
N LEU A 197 -25.78 -12.01 -3.67
CA LEU A 197 -24.95 -10.84 -3.81
C LEU A 197 -23.78 -10.95 -2.86
N THR A 198 -22.63 -10.58 -3.37
CA THR A 198 -21.39 -10.62 -2.62
C THR A 198 -20.90 -9.19 -2.46
N LEU A 199 -20.80 -8.74 -1.21
CA LEU A 199 -20.46 -7.35 -0.89
C LEU A 199 -19.01 -7.25 -0.49
N GLY A 200 -18.24 -6.52 -1.30
CA GLY A 200 -16.86 -6.11 -1.06
C GLY A 200 -16.71 -5.37 0.28
N PRO A 201 -15.49 -5.21 0.80
CA PRO A 201 -15.20 -3.91 1.37
C PRO A 201 -15.58 -2.89 0.29
N PRO A 202 -16.51 -1.98 0.58
CA PRO A 202 -16.91 -1.01 -0.40
C PRO A 202 -15.66 -0.16 -0.74
N LEU A 203 -15.41 0.11 -2.03
CA LEU A 203 -14.29 0.95 -2.46
C LEU A 203 -14.78 2.35 -2.81
N ASP A 204 -13.98 3.37 -2.45
CA ASP A 204 -14.17 4.80 -2.77
C ASP A 204 -13.04 5.23 -3.72
N PRO A 205 -13.20 5.04 -5.05
CA PRO A 205 -12.14 5.34 -6.00
C PRO A 205 -11.85 6.83 -6.16
N ASP A 206 -12.81 7.72 -5.90
CA ASP A 206 -12.70 9.16 -6.18
C ASP A 206 -12.46 10.07 -4.96
N ARG A 207 -12.55 9.49 -3.75
CA ARG A 207 -12.28 10.10 -2.44
C ARG A 207 -13.19 11.24 -2.07
N ASP A 208 -14.44 11.20 -2.51
CA ASP A 208 -15.43 12.13 -2.01
C ASP A 208 -16.07 11.66 -0.68
N GLY A 209 -15.67 10.49 -0.18
CA GLY A 209 -16.18 9.86 1.04
C GLY A 209 -17.43 9.02 0.80
N ARG A 210 -17.78 8.76 -0.47
CA ARG A 210 -18.83 7.83 -0.86
C ARG A 210 -18.19 6.60 -1.47
N TYR A 211 -18.78 5.45 -1.21
CA TYR A 211 -18.29 4.21 -1.77
C TYR A 211 -19.13 3.81 -3.00
N GLU A 212 -18.56 3.92 -4.20
CA GLU A 212 -19.26 3.62 -5.47
C GLU A 212 -19.18 2.15 -5.89
N ASP A 213 -18.17 1.41 -5.42
CA ASP A 213 -17.97 -0.01 -5.73
C ASP A 213 -18.23 -0.86 -4.49
N LEU A 214 -19.51 -1.10 -4.24
CA LEU A 214 -20.02 -1.84 -3.09
C LEU A 214 -19.76 -3.35 -3.19
N THR A 215 -19.52 -3.83 -4.41
CA THR A 215 -19.18 -5.24 -4.66
C THR A 215 -17.68 -5.52 -4.56
N GLY A 216 -16.84 -4.48 -4.47
CA GLY A 216 -15.38 -4.58 -4.37
C GLY A 216 -14.75 -5.16 -5.64
N SER A 217 -15.42 -4.99 -6.78
CA SER A 217 -15.04 -5.60 -8.06
C SER A 217 -13.94 -4.83 -8.81
N GLY A 218 -13.68 -3.59 -8.40
CA GLY A 218 -12.77 -2.64 -9.04
C GLY A 218 -13.42 -1.80 -10.13
N ASP A 219 -14.71 -2.01 -10.43
CA ASP A 219 -15.48 -1.28 -11.43
C ASP A 219 -16.78 -0.74 -10.80
N ALA A 220 -17.10 0.53 -11.02
CA ALA A 220 -18.42 1.09 -10.68
C ALA A 220 -19.45 0.67 -11.74
N GLY A 221 -20.22 -0.38 -11.44
CA GLY A 221 -21.12 -1.04 -12.37
C GLY A 221 -22.60 -0.98 -11.98
N ILE A 222 -23.45 -1.57 -12.83
CA ILE A 222 -24.89 -1.66 -12.56
C ILE A 222 -25.19 -2.51 -11.32
N LEU A 223 -24.28 -3.42 -10.98
CA LEU A 223 -24.39 -4.27 -9.80
C LEU A 223 -24.24 -3.47 -8.52
N ASP A 224 -23.38 -2.44 -8.48
CA ASP A 224 -23.21 -1.59 -7.30
C ASP A 224 -24.44 -0.70 -7.07
N VAL A 225 -25.03 -0.19 -8.16
CA VAL A 225 -26.28 0.60 -8.11
C VAL A 225 -27.45 -0.21 -7.52
N VAL A 226 -27.55 -1.50 -7.86
CA VAL A 226 -28.64 -2.35 -7.35
C VAL A 226 -28.27 -3.05 -6.04
N ALA A 227 -26.99 -3.20 -5.73
CA ALA A 227 -26.54 -3.84 -4.49
C ALA A 227 -26.99 -3.01 -3.30
N PHE A 228 -26.72 -1.70 -3.25
CA PHE A 228 -26.96 -0.92 -2.04
C PHE A 228 -28.40 -1.01 -1.50
N PRO A 229 -29.45 -0.79 -2.32
CA PRO A 229 -30.84 -0.95 -1.88
C PRO A 229 -31.15 -2.37 -1.38
N ILE A 230 -30.55 -3.39 -1.98
CA ILE A 230 -30.75 -4.78 -1.58
C ILE A 230 -30.08 -5.05 -0.23
N VAL A 231 -28.88 -4.50 0.00
CA VAL A 231 -28.14 -4.62 1.27
C VAL A 231 -28.92 -4.01 2.42
N VAL A 232 -29.35 -2.76 2.29
CA VAL A 232 -30.10 -2.06 3.34
C VAL A 232 -31.43 -2.76 3.62
N VAL A 233 -32.15 -3.19 2.58
CA VAL A 233 -33.39 -3.94 2.78
C VAL A 233 -33.12 -5.26 3.48
N ALA A 234 -32.09 -6.00 3.08
CA ALA A 234 -31.75 -7.30 3.65
C ALA A 234 -31.28 -7.18 5.11
N ASP A 235 -30.55 -6.12 5.47
CA ASP A 235 -30.21 -5.82 6.87
C ASP A 235 -31.46 -5.54 7.70
N ALA A 236 -32.33 -4.63 7.19
CA ALA A 236 -33.54 -4.21 7.89
C ALA A 236 -34.53 -5.36 8.18
N ILE A 237 -34.54 -6.39 7.33
CA ILE A 237 -35.39 -7.58 7.50
C ILE A 237 -34.64 -8.79 8.08
N GLY A 238 -33.35 -8.64 8.43
CA GLY A 238 -32.54 -9.69 9.04
C GLY A 238 -32.20 -10.88 8.12
N LEU A 239 -32.17 -10.66 6.80
CA LEU A 239 -31.74 -11.65 5.80
C LEU A 239 -30.25 -11.58 5.46
N ALA A 240 -29.56 -10.53 5.90
CA ALA A 240 -28.12 -10.36 5.72
C ALA A 240 -27.40 -10.42 7.07
N ASP A 241 -26.27 -11.13 7.11
CA ASP A 241 -25.31 -11.04 8.21
C ASP A 241 -24.21 -10.06 7.80
N ILE A 242 -24.49 -8.77 7.96
CA ILE A 242 -23.56 -7.69 7.63
C ILE A 242 -22.73 -7.38 8.89
N PRO A 243 -21.38 -7.52 8.82
CA PRO A 243 -20.50 -7.16 9.91
C PRO A 243 -20.68 -5.70 10.35
N THR A 244 -20.40 -5.40 11.62
CA THR A 244 -20.56 -4.05 12.17
C THR A 244 -19.69 -3.05 11.43
N GLU A 245 -18.47 -3.46 11.05
CA GLU A 245 -17.51 -2.66 10.29
C GLU A 245 -18.08 -2.25 8.93
N GLN A 246 -18.78 -3.19 8.26
CA GLN A 246 -19.43 -2.93 6.98
C GLN A 246 -20.65 -2.02 7.13
N ARG A 247 -21.43 -2.13 8.21
CA ARG A 247 -22.53 -1.19 8.48
C ARG A 247 -22.01 0.23 8.62
N THR A 248 -20.92 0.44 9.35
CA THR A 248 -20.30 1.76 9.51
C THR A 248 -19.75 2.31 8.20
N ALA A 249 -19.17 1.49 7.34
CA ALA A 249 -18.70 1.93 6.02
C ALA A 249 -19.84 2.31 5.06
N LEU A 250 -21.05 1.81 5.33
CA LEU A 250 -22.26 2.04 4.55
C LEU A 250 -23.19 3.09 5.18
N ASP A 251 -22.77 3.75 6.27
CA ASP A 251 -23.45 4.85 6.94
C ASP A 251 -23.19 6.16 6.18
N PHE A 252 -23.96 6.38 5.12
CA PHE A 252 -23.80 7.53 4.21
C PHE A 252 -24.37 8.83 4.79
N ASP A 253 -25.27 8.75 5.77
CA ASP A 253 -25.84 9.95 6.41
C ASP A 253 -25.18 10.33 7.76
N GLY A 254 -24.34 9.43 8.29
CA GLY A 254 -23.49 9.63 9.45
C GLY A 254 -24.22 9.52 10.78
N ASP A 255 -25.35 8.80 10.83
CA ASP A 255 -26.17 8.65 12.04
C ASP A 255 -25.79 7.45 12.92
N GLY A 256 -24.86 6.63 12.45
CA GLY A 256 -24.34 5.45 13.13
C GLY A 256 -25.16 4.19 12.92
N THR A 257 -26.12 4.19 11.99
CA THR A 257 -26.94 3.03 11.63
C THR A 257 -26.95 2.80 10.12
N LEU A 258 -27.23 1.55 9.69
CA LEU A 258 -27.43 1.23 8.29
C LEU A 258 -28.93 1.10 8.04
N ASP A 259 -29.55 2.11 7.45
CA ASP A 259 -30.99 2.15 7.20
C ASP A 259 -31.39 2.90 5.90
N HIS A 260 -32.69 3.16 5.76
CA HIS A 260 -33.25 3.88 4.61
C HIS A 260 -32.68 5.29 4.38
N GLY A 261 -32.17 5.96 5.42
CA GLY A 261 -31.51 7.25 5.40
C GLY A 261 -30.25 7.19 4.56
N ASP A 262 -29.47 6.12 4.69
CA ASP A 262 -28.29 5.87 3.87
C ASP A 262 -28.62 5.71 2.39
N LEU A 263 -29.69 4.99 2.07
CA LEU A 263 -30.15 4.86 0.67
C LEU A 263 -30.51 6.22 0.06
N LEU A 264 -31.14 7.09 0.85
CA LEU A 264 -31.47 8.44 0.41
C LEU A 264 -30.19 9.26 0.23
N ALA A 265 -29.26 9.22 1.18
CA ALA A 265 -27.98 9.93 1.11
C ALA A 265 -27.13 9.48 -0.10
N TYR A 266 -27.04 8.16 -0.33
CA TYR A 266 -26.39 7.56 -1.49
C TYR A 266 -27.02 8.02 -2.81
N ALA A 267 -28.36 8.07 -2.89
CA ALA A 267 -29.08 8.58 -4.04
C ALA A 267 -29.02 10.12 -4.21
N GLY A 268 -28.34 10.84 -3.30
CA GLY A 268 -28.31 12.31 -3.28
C GLY A 268 -29.65 12.95 -2.90
N LEU A 269 -30.55 12.18 -2.28
CA LEU A 269 -31.85 12.60 -1.79
C LEU A 269 -31.76 12.99 -0.31
N ARG A 270 -32.75 13.75 0.17
CA ARG A 270 -32.92 14.06 1.60
C ARG A 270 -34.28 13.55 2.06
N PRO A 271 -34.40 13.04 3.30
CA PRO A 271 -35.69 12.68 3.86
C PRO A 271 -36.64 13.88 3.81
N THR A 272 -37.84 13.69 3.28
CA THR A 272 -38.90 14.68 3.42
C THR A 272 -39.46 14.58 4.83
N ALA A 273 -39.38 15.68 5.58
CA ALA A 273 -39.97 15.82 6.92
C ALA A 273 -41.48 15.58 6.95
#